data_AF-A0A3G9JF88-F1
#
_entry.id   AF-A0A3G9JF88-F1
#
_cell.length_a   1.000
_cell.length_b   1.000
_cell.length_c   1.000
_cell.angle_alpha   90.00
_cell.angle_beta   90.00
_cell.angle_gamma   90.00
#
_symmetry.space_group_name_H-M   'P 1'
#
loop_
_entity.id
_entity.type
_entity.pdbx_description
1 polymer ?
#
loop_
_entity_poly.entity_id
_entity_poly.type
_entity_poly.pdbx_seq_one_letter_code
_entity_poly.pdbx_strand_id
1 'polypeptide(L)' 'MTKFVLDKYALDSKKSEAKAKVVNSLGSSVTISGDTIEVNYSSNATKVAQILSQVGIKYSGG' A
#
# COMPACT_ATOMS: atom_id res chain seq x y z
N MET A 1 10.21 -10.02 0.32
CA MET A 1 9.26 -8.98 -0.11
C MET A 1 8.21 -8.82 0.97
N THR A 2 8.00 -7.60 1.43
CA THR A 2 6.91 -7.30 2.36
C THR A 2 5.62 -7.12 1.57
N LYS A 3 4.53 -7.70 2.07
CA LYS A 3 3.23 -7.72 1.43
C LYS A 3 2.18 -7.05 2.32
N PHE A 4 1.46 -6.10 1.75
CA PHE A 4 0.31 -5.42 2.35
C PHE A 4 -0.94 -5.78 1.57
N VAL A 5 -1.96 -6.32 2.25
CA VAL A 5 -3.26 -6.65 1.66
C VAL A 5 -4.27 -5.63 2.16
N LEU A 6 -4.80 -4.82 1.26
CA LEU A 6 -5.80 -3.81 1.60
C LEU A 6 -7.10 -4.48 2.04
N ASP A 7 -7.76 -3.90 3.03
CA ASP A 7 -9.02 -4.41 3.55
C ASP A 7 -10.09 -4.50 2.43
N LYS A 8 -10.74 -5.66 2.34
CA LYS A 8 -11.71 -5.92 1.26
C LYS A 8 -12.94 -5.03 1.32
N TYR A 9 -13.30 -4.50 2.51
CA TYR A 9 -14.42 -3.61 2.74
C TYR A 9 -14.03 -2.12 2.64
N ALA A 10 -12.76 -1.81 2.43
CA ALA A 10 -12.36 -0.42 2.17
C ALA A 10 -12.98 0.07 0.85
N LEU A 11 -13.45 1.32 0.86
CA LEU A 11 -13.99 1.97 -0.33
C LEU A 11 -12.97 1.95 -1.47
N ASP A 12 -13.41 1.64 -2.69
CA ASP A 12 -12.55 1.60 -3.87
C ASP A 12 -11.83 2.93 -4.13
N SER A 13 -12.49 4.06 -3.85
CA SER A 13 -11.88 5.38 -3.94
C SER A 13 -10.66 5.53 -3.02
N LYS A 14 -10.75 5.04 -1.77
CA LYS A 14 -9.61 5.04 -0.85
C LYS A 14 -8.52 4.10 -1.32
N LYS A 15 -8.88 2.86 -1.72
CA LYS A 15 -7.91 1.88 -2.24
C LYS A 15 -7.13 2.46 -3.42
N SER A 16 -7.82 3.14 -4.33
CA SER A 16 -7.21 3.81 -5.48
C SER A 16 -6.27 4.95 -5.04
N GLU A 17 -6.70 5.80 -4.11
CA GLU A 17 -5.87 6.88 -3.56
C GLU A 17 -4.59 6.35 -2.90
N ALA A 18 -4.71 5.32 -2.07
CA ALA A 18 -3.58 4.67 -1.42
C ALA A 18 -2.60 4.10 -2.44
N LYS A 19 -3.09 3.34 -3.44
CA LYS A 19 -2.25 2.78 -4.51
C LYS A 19 -1.53 3.90 -5.26
N ALA A 20 -2.23 4.97 -5.63
CA ALA A 20 -1.65 6.12 -6.33
C ALA A 20 -0.55 6.81 -5.50
N LYS A 21 -0.80 7.06 -4.20
CA LYS A 21 0.19 7.67 -3.29
C LYS A 21 1.41 6.77 -3.09
N VAL A 22 1.20 5.46 -2.96
CA VAL A 22 2.28 4.48 -2.84
C VAL A 22 3.15 4.45 -4.10
N VAL A 23 2.54 4.40 -5.29
CA VAL A 23 3.28 4.46 -6.57
C VAL A 23 4.03 5.78 -6.71
N ASN A 24 3.42 6.91 -6.33
CA ASN A 24 4.09 8.21 -6.39
C ASN A 24 5.29 8.28 -5.44
N SER A 25 5.19 7.68 -4.25
CA SER A 25 6.27 7.69 -3.25
C SER A 25 7.43 6.73 -3.55
N LEU A 26 7.13 5.56 -4.13
CA LEU A 26 8.10 4.46 -4.30
C LEU A 26 8.48 4.17 -5.76
N GLY A 27 7.72 4.70 -6.73
CA GLY A 27 7.94 4.49 -8.16
C GLY A 27 8.01 3.01 -8.53
N SER A 28 9.10 2.62 -9.18
CA SER A 28 9.34 1.23 -9.61
C SER A 28 9.68 0.26 -8.47
N SER A 29 9.80 0.73 -7.23
CA SER A 29 10.13 -0.12 -6.06
C SER A 29 8.92 -0.82 -5.43
N VAL A 30 7.73 -0.63 -6.03
CA VAL A 30 6.48 -1.24 -5.57
C VAL A 30 5.80 -2.01 -6.69
N THR A 31 5.25 -3.16 -6.35
CA THR A 31 4.40 -3.98 -7.22
C THR A 31 3.00 -3.99 -6.65
N ILE A 32 2.00 -3.65 -7.47
CA ILE A 32 0.60 -3.65 -7.05
C ILE A 32 -0.15 -4.67 -7.90
N SER A 33 -0.89 -5.56 -7.24
CA SER A 33 -1.67 -6.62 -7.88
C SER A 33 -3.01 -6.73 -7.17
N GLY A 34 -4.07 -6.25 -7.83
CA GLY A 34 -5.40 -6.14 -7.20
C GLY A 34 -5.33 -5.28 -5.95
N ASP A 35 -5.73 -5.85 -4.80
CA ASP A 35 -5.67 -5.21 -3.48
C ASP A 35 -4.39 -5.56 -2.69
N THR A 36 -3.38 -6.09 -3.35
CA THR A 36 -2.07 -6.36 -2.76
C THR A 36 -1.04 -5.33 -3.19
N ILE A 37 -0.23 -4.86 -2.25
CA ILE A 37 0.94 -4.01 -2.46
C ILE A 37 2.16 -4.77 -1.94
N GLU A 38 3.16 -4.96 -2.79
CA GLU A 38 4.41 -5.65 -2.47
C GLU A 38 5.59 -4.71 -2.65
N VAL A 39 6.47 -4.67 -1.66
CA VAL A 39 7.66 -3.84 -1.68
C VAL A 39 8.89 -4.62 -1.25
N ASN A 40 10.02 -4.25 -1.83
CA ASN A 40 11.34 -4.67 -1.38
C ASN A 40 11.89 -3.66 -0.38
N TYR A 41 12.70 -4.13 0.57
CA TYR A 41 13.34 -3.34 1.64
C TYR A 41 12.39 -2.81 2.73
N SER A 42 12.82 -2.92 4.00
CA SER A 42 12.02 -2.53 5.17
C SER A 42 11.70 -1.03 5.24
N SER A 43 12.55 -0.18 4.64
CA SER A 43 12.32 1.26 4.53
C SER A 43 11.10 1.59 3.66
N ASN A 44 10.88 0.84 2.57
CA ASN A 44 9.71 1.00 1.71
C ASN A 44 8.45 0.47 2.40
N ALA A 45 8.56 -0.64 3.14
CA ALA A 45 7.45 -1.16 3.93
C ALA A 45 6.94 -0.12 4.95
N THR A 46 7.85 0.57 5.64
CA THR A 46 7.51 1.65 6.58
C THR A 46 6.76 2.78 5.88
N LYS A 47 7.22 3.20 4.69
CA LYS A 47 6.55 4.23 3.88
C LYS A 47 5.14 3.80 3.43
N VAL A 48 4.98 2.55 2.97
CA VAL A 48 3.66 2.02 2.60
C VAL A 48 2.71 2.07 3.80
N ALA A 49 3.14 1.54 4.95
CA ALA A 49 2.34 1.56 6.18
C ALA A 49 1.91 2.99 6.56
N GLN A 50 2.82 3.96 6.48
CA GLN A 50 2.49 5.37 6.74
C GLN A 50 1.44 5.91 5.77
N ILE A 51 1.59 5.65 4.47
CA ILE A 51 0.63 6.11 3.45
C ILE A 51 -0.75 5.48 3.68
N LEU A 52 -0.80 4.17 3.94
CA LEU A 52 -2.05 3.46 4.21
C LEU A 52 -2.76 4.02 5.45
N SER A 53 -2.00 4.34 6.50
CA SER A 53 -2.53 5.01 7.69
C SER A 53 -3.04 6.42 7.39
N GLN A 54 -2.35 7.21 6.56
CA GLN A 54 -2.78 8.56 6.17
C GLN A 54 -4.09 8.56 5.37
N VAL A 55 -4.27 7.58 4.48
CA VAL A 55 -5.52 7.41 3.71
C VAL A 55 -6.63 6.79 4.58
N GLY A 56 -6.27 6.23 5.74
CA GLY A 56 -7.19 5.58 6.67
C GLY A 56 -7.72 4.26 6.12
N ILE A 57 -6.85 3.47 5.49
CA ILE A 57 -7.15 2.11 5.02
C ILE A 57 -6.54 1.11 5.98
N LYS A 58 -7.36 0.18 6.44
CA LYS A 58 -6.89 -1.01 7.15
C LYS A 58 -6.25 -1.97 6.16
N TYR A 59 -5.23 -2.67 6.61
CA TYR A 59 -4.53 -3.66 5.81
C TYR A 59 -4.05 -4.80 6.71
N SER A 60 -3.72 -5.93 6.08
CA SER A 60 -3.09 -7.08 6.71
C SER A 60 -1.70 -7.31 6.13
N GLY A 61 -0.77 -7.82 6.95
CA GLY A 61 0.65 -7.96 6.60
C GLY A 61 1.48 -6.71 6.94
N GLY A 62 2.78 -6.74 6.62
CA GLY A 62 3.77 -5.71 6.99
C GLY A 62 5.08 -6.30 7.49
#